data_AF-A0A819ZLA5-F1
#
_entry.id   AF-A0A819ZLA5-F1
#
_cell.length_a   1.000
_cell.length_b   1.000
_cell.length_c   1.000
_cell.angle_alpha   90.00
_cell.angle_beta   90.00
_cell.angle_gamma   90.00
#
_symmetry.space_group_name_H-M   'P 1'
#
loop_
_entity.id
_entity.type
_entity.pdbx_description
1 polymer ?
#
loop_
_entity_poly.entity_id
_entity_poly.type
_entity_poly.pdbx_seq_one_letter_code
_entity_poly.pdbx_strand_id
1 'polypeptide(L)'
;MATKQDDFTDKFSYLSVKTQSGMSTNSEINSIWLIPYSFKCGYSFQCPLTFKQLIDRQLSQKYFHELLLVTEQNHKIYDFHMRLRSQGHYGLAVDFIFNNAEDQSGPVKSEICNWCDMNNQLSKLNLIKQNPTTCIWFDAQLKNKLIITPQRHIERLSEMTEEEMKQFWKDTKVALDEEGCDWQSMTLNHGKYRKQFHLCMKINIDQHQWNQCIKKKYEEKIKQIQDLLKCNEHDPIETHSTDRKLNKWSEMRNDKIKGKTCTN
;
A
#
# COMPACT_ATOMS: atom_id res chain seq x y z
N MET A 1 8.34 19.93 -10.76
CA MET A 1 9.47 19.62 -9.86
C MET A 1 9.44 18.14 -9.56
N ALA A 2 10.26 17.36 -10.28
CA ALA A 2 10.33 15.91 -10.14
C ALA A 2 11.19 15.56 -8.93
N THR A 3 10.60 14.93 -7.92
CA THR A 3 11.36 14.33 -6.82
C THR A 3 12.10 13.12 -7.37
N LYS A 4 13.43 13.20 -7.34
CA LYS A 4 14.34 12.11 -7.72
C LYS A 4 14.00 10.88 -6.89
N GLN A 5 13.64 9.82 -7.59
CA GLN A 5 13.45 8.48 -7.04
C GLN A 5 14.87 7.92 -6.93
N ASP A 6 15.52 8.16 -5.79
CA ASP A 6 16.91 7.76 -5.59
C ASP A 6 17.08 6.24 -5.70
N ASP A 7 18.06 5.86 -6.53
CA ASP A 7 18.59 4.52 -6.76
C ASP A 7 18.99 3.84 -5.44
N PHE A 8 18.13 2.94 -4.95
CA PHE A 8 18.45 1.98 -3.89
C PHE A 8 18.85 0.61 -4.44
N THR A 9 19.07 0.50 -5.75
CA THR A 9 19.27 -0.77 -6.47
C THR A 9 20.68 -1.35 -6.34
N ASP A 10 21.70 -0.56 -5.97
CA ASP A 10 23.10 -0.98 -6.18
C ASP A 10 23.88 -1.46 -4.95
N LYS A 11 23.26 -1.57 -3.77
CA LYS A 11 23.95 -2.07 -2.54
C LYS A 11 23.56 -3.48 -2.08
N PHE A 12 22.77 -4.22 -2.85
CA PHE A 12 22.20 -5.51 -2.41
C PHE A 12 22.83 -6.76 -3.07
N SER A 13 23.98 -6.63 -3.75
CA SER A 13 24.57 -7.71 -4.56
C SER A 13 25.40 -8.76 -3.81
N TYR A 14 25.55 -8.70 -2.48
CA TYR A 14 26.55 -9.55 -1.77
C TYR A 14 26.03 -10.58 -0.77
N LEU A 15 24.72 -10.74 -0.59
CA LEU A 15 24.20 -11.90 0.15
C LEU A 15 23.77 -12.96 -0.84
N SER A 16 24.74 -13.78 -1.29
CA SER A 16 24.44 -15.00 -2.02
C SER A 16 23.70 -15.97 -1.09
N VAL A 17 22.38 -15.88 -1.13
CA VAL A 17 21.52 -16.93 -0.59
C VAL A 17 21.86 -18.18 -1.39
N LYS A 18 22.67 -19.07 -0.80
CA LYS A 18 22.93 -20.40 -1.36
C LYS A 18 21.56 -21.00 -1.70
N THR A 19 21.32 -21.19 -2.99
CA THR A 19 20.11 -21.81 -3.53
C THR A 19 19.97 -23.18 -2.86
N GLN A 20 19.07 -23.30 -1.88
CA GLN A 20 18.79 -24.56 -1.22
C GLN A 20 18.00 -25.43 -2.21
N SER A 21 18.73 -26.13 -3.09
CA SER A 21 18.21 -27.13 -4.00
C SER A 21 17.83 -28.38 -3.22
N GLY A 22 16.69 -28.31 -2.54
CA GLY A 22 16.19 -29.39 -1.70
C GLY A 22 15.10 -28.93 -0.74
N MET A 23 14.13 -28.14 -1.20
CA MET A 23 12.98 -27.80 -0.36
C MET A 23 12.01 -28.98 -0.36
N SER A 24 12.05 -29.74 0.74
CA SER A 24 11.01 -30.69 1.12
C SER A 24 9.64 -30.01 1.13
N THR A 25 8.58 -30.81 1.06
CA THR A 25 7.17 -30.42 1.14
C THR A 25 6.75 -29.80 2.49
N ASN A 26 7.70 -29.24 3.25
CA ASN A 26 7.42 -28.66 4.57
C ASN A 26 6.51 -27.45 4.40
N SER A 27 5.28 -27.60 4.90
CA SER A 27 4.21 -26.61 5.02
C SER A 27 4.51 -25.52 6.06
N GLU A 28 5.77 -25.34 6.45
CA GLU A 28 6.16 -24.48 7.55
C GLU A 28 6.97 -23.27 7.07
N ILE A 29 6.73 -22.13 7.72
CA ILE A 29 7.54 -20.93 7.53
C ILE A 29 8.88 -21.16 8.21
N ASN A 30 9.96 -21.10 7.43
CA ASN A 30 11.30 -21.21 8.00
C ASN A 30 11.57 -19.98 8.87
N SER A 31 11.98 -20.20 10.13
CA SER A 31 12.25 -19.12 11.09
C SER A 31 13.29 -18.12 10.59
N ILE A 32 14.21 -18.51 9.70
CA ILE A 32 15.19 -17.60 9.11
C ILE A 32 14.54 -16.51 8.25
N TRP A 33 13.34 -16.74 7.70
CA TRP A 33 12.60 -15.73 6.91
C TRP A 33 12.01 -14.62 7.81
N LEU A 34 11.92 -14.88 9.11
CA LEU A 34 11.37 -13.99 10.13
C LEU A 34 12.46 -13.20 10.87
N ILE A 35 13.73 -13.35 10.48
CA ILE A 35 14.84 -12.58 11.06
C ILE A 35 15.00 -11.28 10.24
N PRO A 36 14.71 -10.10 10.82
CA PRO A 36 14.83 -8.85 10.09
C PRO A 36 16.30 -8.44 9.89
N TYR A 37 16.63 -8.00 8.68
CA TYR A 37 17.81 -7.16 8.46
C TYR A 37 17.44 -5.70 8.76
N SER A 38 18.17 -5.08 9.68
CA SER A 38 17.98 -3.66 10.03
C SER A 38 18.69 -2.74 9.03
N PHE A 39 18.01 -1.67 8.63
CA PHE A 39 18.59 -0.56 7.87
C PHE A 39 18.16 0.79 8.48
N LYS A 40 18.73 1.89 7.98
CA LYS A 40 18.60 3.24 8.57
C LYS A 40 17.16 3.62 8.98
N CYS A 41 16.16 3.22 8.18
CA CYS A 41 14.77 3.62 8.35
C CYS A 41 13.83 2.40 8.35
N GLY A 42 14.26 1.24 8.85
CA GLY A 42 13.37 0.10 8.88
C GLY A 42 14.00 -1.28 9.02
N TYR A 43 13.14 -2.28 8.80
CA TYR A 43 13.48 -3.70 8.74
C TYR A 43 13.17 -4.27 7.37
N SER A 44 13.98 -5.22 6.90
CA SER A 44 13.73 -5.97 5.68
C SER A 44 13.78 -7.46 5.97
N PHE A 45 12.76 -8.18 5.51
CA PHE A 45 12.64 -9.62 5.62
C PHE A 45 12.80 -10.23 4.22
N GLN A 46 13.56 -11.31 4.13
CA GLN A 46 13.86 -11.98 2.86
C GLN A 46 13.22 -13.37 2.85
N CYS A 47 12.37 -13.62 1.86
CA CYS A 47 11.75 -14.91 1.63
C CYS A 47 12.22 -15.45 0.28
N PRO A 48 12.77 -16.68 0.20
CA PRO A 48 13.20 -17.28 -1.06
C PRO A 48 12.03 -17.69 -1.96
N LEU A 49 10.79 -17.67 -1.43
CA LEU A 49 9.60 -17.92 -2.23
C LEU A 49 9.11 -16.62 -2.86
N THR A 50 8.72 -16.69 -4.12
CA THR A 50 8.02 -15.60 -4.78
C THR A 50 6.63 -15.42 -4.17
N PHE A 51 6.01 -14.24 -4.38
CA PHE A 51 4.63 -13.99 -3.95
C PHE A 51 3.65 -15.05 -4.48
N LYS A 52 3.80 -15.45 -5.75
CA LYS A 52 3.02 -16.53 -6.37
C LYS A 52 3.22 -17.85 -5.62
N GLN A 53 4.45 -18.24 -5.35
CA GLN A 53 4.74 -19.49 -4.63
C GLN A 53 4.19 -19.48 -3.20
N LEU A 54 4.24 -18.34 -2.49
CA LEU A 54 3.62 -18.22 -1.17
C LEU A 54 2.11 -18.47 -1.22
N ILE A 55 1.41 -17.98 -2.25
CA ILE A 55 -0.02 -18.19 -2.42
C ILE A 55 -0.32 -19.63 -2.86
N ASP A 56 0.39 -20.13 -3.87
CA ASP A 56 0.17 -21.48 -4.42
C ASP A 56 0.42 -22.57 -3.36
N ARG A 57 1.33 -22.32 -2.42
CA ARG A 57 1.60 -23.20 -1.25
C ARG A 57 0.70 -22.92 -0.04
N GLN A 58 -0.22 -21.97 -0.13
CA GLN A 58 -1.10 -21.53 0.98
C GLN A 58 -0.33 -21.05 2.23
N LEU A 59 0.86 -20.48 2.04
CA LEU A 59 1.73 -19.97 3.10
C LEU A 59 1.60 -18.46 3.31
N SER A 60 0.97 -17.72 2.39
CA SER A 60 0.92 -16.26 2.41
C SER A 60 0.34 -15.70 3.71
N GLN A 61 -0.84 -16.16 4.14
CA GLN A 61 -1.47 -15.68 5.37
C GLN A 61 -0.57 -15.91 6.60
N LYS A 62 -0.09 -17.13 6.82
CA LYS A 62 0.82 -17.43 7.92
C LYS A 62 2.09 -16.58 7.86
N TYR A 63 2.75 -16.49 6.71
CA TYR A 63 3.96 -15.69 6.55
C TYR A 63 3.75 -14.22 6.92
N PHE A 64 2.74 -13.57 6.35
CA PHE A 64 2.49 -12.15 6.61
C PHE A 64 1.99 -11.90 8.04
N HIS A 65 1.24 -12.84 8.62
CA HIS A 65 0.86 -12.77 10.04
C HIS A 65 2.09 -12.80 10.95
N GLU A 66 3.02 -13.75 10.75
CA GLU A 66 4.26 -13.86 11.54
C GLU A 66 5.13 -12.59 11.42
N LEU A 67 5.23 -12.00 10.24
CA LEU A 67 5.93 -10.72 10.05
C LEU A 67 5.30 -9.57 10.85
N LEU A 68 3.97 -9.53 10.94
CA LEU A 68 3.26 -8.57 11.77
C LEU A 68 3.45 -8.86 13.26
N LEU A 69 3.48 -10.13 13.70
CA LEU A 69 3.77 -10.48 15.09
C LEU A 69 5.16 -9.97 15.50
N VAL A 70 6.18 -10.23 14.68
CA VAL A 70 7.53 -9.71 14.92
C VAL A 70 7.53 -8.19 14.98
N THR A 71 6.90 -7.51 14.01
CA THR A 71 6.97 -6.06 13.90
C THR A 71 6.11 -5.32 14.95
N GLU A 72 4.83 -5.67 15.04
CA GLU A 72 3.86 -5.00 15.91
C GLU A 72 3.97 -5.47 17.36
N GLN A 73 4.13 -6.78 17.61
CA GLN A 73 4.12 -7.32 18.98
C GLN A 73 5.51 -7.35 19.61
N ASN A 74 6.54 -7.84 18.91
CA ASN A 74 7.88 -7.96 19.50
C ASN A 74 8.61 -6.62 19.50
N HIS A 75 8.54 -5.86 18.39
CA HIS A 75 9.22 -4.58 18.25
C HIS A 75 8.36 -3.35 18.58
N LYS A 76 7.05 -3.51 18.81
CA LYS A 76 6.11 -2.42 19.14
C LYS A 76 6.04 -1.32 18.07
N ILE A 77 6.22 -1.68 16.81
CA ILE A 77 6.17 -0.75 15.68
C ILE A 77 4.78 -0.86 15.02
N TYR A 78 3.95 0.16 15.20
CA TYR A 78 2.57 0.20 14.66
C TYR A 78 2.39 1.22 13.52
N ASP A 79 3.40 2.06 13.32
CA ASP A 79 3.44 3.12 12.32
C ASP A 79 4.52 2.79 11.29
N PHE A 80 4.12 2.26 10.13
CA PHE A 80 5.06 1.87 9.09
C PHE A 80 4.45 1.87 7.68
N HIS A 81 5.32 1.88 6.68
CA HIS A 81 5.01 1.38 5.35
C HIS A 81 5.49 -0.06 5.23
N MET A 82 4.59 -0.99 4.94
CA MET A 82 4.95 -2.35 4.55
C MET A 82 5.02 -2.39 3.04
N ARG A 83 6.22 -2.62 2.49
CA ARG A 83 6.49 -2.64 1.05
C ARG A 83 6.99 -4.01 0.64
N LEU A 84 6.24 -4.66 -0.25
CA LEU A 84 6.66 -5.90 -0.89
C LEU A 84 7.39 -5.55 -2.18
N ARG A 85 8.50 -6.23 -2.46
CA ARG A 85 9.30 -6.10 -3.69
C ARG A 85 9.61 -7.48 -4.23
N SER A 86 9.26 -7.69 -5.50
CA SER A 86 9.71 -8.88 -6.23
C SER A 86 11.23 -8.81 -6.39
N GLN A 87 11.90 -9.91 -6.11
CA GLN A 87 13.32 -10.11 -6.45
C GLN A 87 13.44 -11.07 -7.64
N GLY A 88 12.41 -11.09 -8.51
CA GLY A 88 12.35 -12.02 -9.63
C GLY A 88 12.32 -13.47 -9.14
N HIS A 89 13.24 -14.28 -9.66
CA HIS A 89 13.39 -15.70 -9.29
C HIS A 89 14.07 -15.91 -7.93
N TYR A 90 14.62 -14.85 -7.32
CA TYR A 90 15.29 -14.93 -6.01
C TYR A 90 14.33 -14.84 -4.82
N GLY A 91 13.05 -14.52 -5.07
CA GLY A 91 12.00 -14.55 -4.06
C GLY A 91 11.33 -13.19 -3.83
N LEU A 92 11.04 -12.90 -2.56
CA LEU A 92 10.25 -11.77 -2.10
C LEU A 92 10.98 -11.05 -0.96
N ALA A 93 11.17 -9.75 -1.10
CA ALA A 93 11.57 -8.88 0.00
C ALA A 93 10.34 -8.16 0.58
N VAL A 94 10.25 -8.10 1.90
CA VAL A 94 9.22 -7.34 2.63
C VAL A 94 9.92 -6.33 3.52
N ASP A 95 9.81 -5.05 3.17
CA ASP A 95 10.38 -3.96 3.96
C ASP A 95 9.30 -3.34 4.86
N PHE A 96 9.60 -3.17 6.13
CA PHE A 96 8.86 -2.33 7.06
C PHE A 96 9.65 -1.04 7.24
N ILE A 97 9.16 0.05 6.65
CA ILE A 97 9.82 1.35 6.67
C ILE A 97 9.14 2.20 7.75
N PHE A 98 9.91 2.58 8.77
CA PHE A 98 9.48 3.37 9.92
C PHE A 98 10.65 4.27 10.32
N ASN A 99 10.41 5.31 11.15
CA ASN A 99 11.41 6.34 11.48
C ASN A 99 11.88 7.18 10.28
N ASN A 100 11.08 7.27 9.21
CA ASN A 100 11.33 8.32 8.21
C ASN A 100 11.04 9.68 8.88
N ALA A 101 11.99 10.61 8.81
CA ALA A 101 12.06 11.86 9.57
C ALA A 101 10.92 12.87 9.31
N GLU A 102 9.90 12.48 8.55
CA GLU A 102 8.70 13.27 8.29
C GLU A 102 7.63 12.91 9.31
N ASP A 103 7.34 13.83 10.23
CA ASP A 103 6.15 13.75 11.07
C ASP A 103 4.90 13.72 10.19
N GLN A 104 4.32 12.52 10.04
CA GLN A 104 3.06 12.35 9.35
C GLN A 104 1.90 12.51 10.33
N SER A 105 0.95 13.38 9.98
CA SER A 105 -0.24 13.64 10.79
C SER A 105 -1.29 12.52 10.76
N GLY A 106 -1.06 11.43 10.01
CA GLY A 106 -2.04 10.37 9.84
C GLY A 106 -3.29 10.79 9.04
N PRO A 107 -4.27 9.89 8.93
CA PRO A 107 -5.54 10.21 8.27
C PRO A 107 -6.32 11.26 9.08
N VAL A 108 -6.86 12.27 8.40
CA VAL A 108 -7.79 13.25 9.01
C VAL A 108 -9.16 12.60 9.06
N LYS A 109 -9.80 12.59 10.23
CA LYS A 109 -11.14 11.99 10.42
C LYS A 109 -12.11 12.56 9.38
N SER A 110 -12.49 11.70 8.43
CA SER A 110 -13.60 11.92 7.50
C SER A 110 -14.80 11.14 8.01
N GLU A 111 -15.99 11.70 7.89
CA GLU A 111 -17.24 11.00 8.23
C GLU A 111 -17.48 9.78 7.32
N ILE A 112 -16.93 9.82 6.10
CA ILE A 112 -17.17 8.82 5.07
C ILE A 112 -15.83 8.38 4.45
N CYS A 113 -15.64 7.07 4.33
CA CYS A 113 -14.48 6.49 3.66
C CYS A 113 -14.76 6.30 2.16
N ASN A 114 -13.85 6.78 1.31
CA ASN A 114 -13.99 6.68 -0.16
C ASN A 114 -14.24 5.26 -0.67
N TRP A 115 -13.67 4.24 -0.01
CA TRP A 115 -13.83 2.83 -0.40
C TRP A 115 -15.10 2.17 0.16
N CYS A 116 -15.75 2.82 1.13
CA CYS A 116 -17.01 2.35 1.72
C CYS A 116 -18.23 3.07 1.14
N ASP A 117 -18.03 4.26 0.56
CA ASP A 117 -19.09 5.07 -0.02
C ASP A 117 -19.48 4.58 -1.42
N MET A 118 -20.31 3.56 -1.46
CA MET A 118 -20.90 3.08 -2.70
C MET A 118 -22.06 3.96 -3.19
N ASN A 119 -22.38 5.09 -2.54
CA ASN A 119 -23.30 6.09 -3.10
C ASN A 119 -22.56 7.08 -3.98
N ASN A 120 -21.29 7.35 -3.68
CA ASN A 120 -20.40 8.19 -4.49
C ASN A 120 -20.18 7.62 -5.90
N GLN A 121 -20.42 8.45 -6.93
CA GLN A 121 -20.28 8.04 -8.33
C GLN A 121 -18.83 7.70 -8.72
N LEU A 122 -17.85 8.43 -8.22
CA LEU A 122 -16.44 8.16 -8.48
C LEU A 122 -16.02 6.82 -7.85
N SER A 123 -16.48 6.51 -6.63
CA SER A 123 -16.24 5.21 -6.00
C SER A 123 -16.83 4.05 -6.80
N LYS A 124 -18.08 4.17 -7.26
CA LYS A 124 -18.72 3.17 -8.15
C LYS A 124 -17.91 2.94 -9.43
N LEU A 125 -17.41 4.02 -10.04
CA LEU A 125 -16.62 3.92 -11.28
C LEU A 125 -15.20 3.42 -11.04
N ASN A 126 -14.60 3.68 -9.88
CA ASN A 126 -13.27 3.16 -9.57
C ASN A 126 -13.29 1.67 -9.26
N LEU A 127 -14.42 1.11 -8.78
CA LEU A 127 -14.54 -0.31 -8.46
C LEU A 127 -14.42 -1.16 -9.72
N ILE A 128 -13.38 -1.98 -9.82
CA ILE A 128 -13.17 -2.93 -10.92
C ILE A 128 -13.95 -4.21 -10.65
N LYS A 129 -13.76 -4.77 -9.45
CA LYS A 129 -14.33 -6.06 -9.05
C LYS A 129 -14.54 -6.10 -7.54
N GLN A 130 -15.63 -6.73 -7.12
CA GLN A 130 -15.96 -6.95 -5.73
C GLN A 130 -16.10 -8.45 -5.49
N ASN A 131 -15.27 -8.98 -4.60
CA ASN A 131 -15.29 -10.35 -4.11
C ASN A 131 -15.91 -10.39 -2.70
N PRO A 132 -16.19 -11.57 -2.13
CA PRO A 132 -16.79 -11.68 -0.81
C PRO A 132 -16.01 -10.98 0.32
N THR A 133 -14.66 -10.98 0.25
CA THR A 133 -13.80 -10.42 1.30
C THR A 133 -12.89 -9.28 0.83
N THR A 134 -12.85 -8.97 -0.47
CA THR A 134 -11.99 -7.92 -1.02
C THR A 134 -12.64 -7.14 -2.15
N CYS A 135 -12.22 -5.89 -2.31
CA CYS A 135 -12.50 -5.09 -3.50
C CYS A 135 -11.20 -4.74 -4.25
N ILE A 136 -11.31 -4.67 -5.56
CA ILE A 136 -10.25 -4.27 -6.49
C ILE A 136 -10.70 -2.98 -7.16
N TRP A 137 -9.85 -1.95 -7.14
CA TRP A 137 -10.18 -0.62 -7.62
C TRP A 137 -9.07 -0.04 -8.49
N PHE A 138 -9.43 0.93 -9.32
CA PHE A 138 -8.47 1.92 -9.81
C PHE A 138 -8.02 2.85 -8.68
N ASP A 139 -6.79 3.35 -8.79
CA ASP A 139 -6.39 4.54 -8.02
C ASP A 139 -7.29 5.72 -8.40
N ALA A 140 -7.77 6.46 -7.41
CA ALA A 140 -8.73 7.55 -7.63
C ALA A 140 -8.18 8.69 -8.51
N GLN A 141 -6.85 8.82 -8.63
CA GLN A 141 -6.20 9.77 -9.52
C GLN A 141 -5.73 9.12 -10.84
N LEU A 142 -6.17 7.88 -11.10
CA LEU A 142 -5.78 7.07 -12.26
C LEU A 142 -4.27 6.98 -12.46
N LYS A 143 -3.51 6.98 -11.36
CA LYS A 143 -2.11 6.57 -11.40
C LYS A 143 -2.04 5.11 -11.86
N ASN A 144 -0.88 4.71 -12.38
CA ASN A 144 -0.57 3.35 -12.81
C ASN A 144 -0.52 2.35 -11.63
N LYS A 145 -1.62 2.24 -10.90
CA LYS A 145 -1.77 1.47 -9.69
C LYS A 145 -3.15 0.84 -9.62
N LEU A 146 -3.18 -0.40 -9.16
CA LEU A 146 -4.39 -1.02 -8.64
C LEU A 146 -4.43 -0.85 -7.12
N ILE A 147 -5.63 -0.70 -6.60
CA ILE A 147 -5.88 -0.65 -5.17
C ILE A 147 -6.66 -1.90 -4.77
N ILE A 148 -6.19 -2.59 -3.73
CA ILE A 148 -6.89 -3.71 -3.12
C ILE A 148 -7.28 -3.32 -1.70
N THR A 149 -8.54 -3.50 -1.34
CA THR A 149 -9.03 -3.27 0.03
C THR A 149 -9.74 -4.52 0.54
N PRO A 150 -9.72 -4.80 1.85
CA PRO A 150 -10.70 -5.71 2.44
C PRO A 150 -12.11 -5.13 2.23
N GLN A 151 -13.10 -6.00 2.06
CA GLN A 151 -14.51 -5.62 1.97
C GLN A 151 -14.97 -4.97 3.28
N ARG A 152 -14.58 -5.57 4.42
CA ARG A 152 -14.81 -5.03 5.74
C ARG A 152 -13.90 -3.83 5.98
N HIS A 153 -14.45 -2.77 6.58
CA HIS A 153 -13.66 -1.63 7.00
C HIS A 153 -12.75 -2.03 8.17
N ILE A 154 -11.46 -2.02 7.91
CA ILE A 154 -10.40 -2.24 8.91
C ILE A 154 -9.26 -1.28 8.65
N GLU A 155 -8.46 -1.05 9.67
CA GLU A 155 -7.40 -0.04 9.65
C GLU A 155 -6.01 -0.64 9.45
N ARG A 156 -5.84 -1.90 9.85
CA ARG A 156 -4.56 -2.61 9.88
C ARG A 156 -4.71 -4.02 9.33
N LEU A 157 -3.65 -4.53 8.73
CA LEU A 157 -3.60 -5.91 8.25
C LEU A 157 -3.79 -6.93 9.40
N SER A 158 -3.33 -6.61 10.62
CA SER A 158 -3.50 -7.45 11.81
C SER A 158 -4.94 -7.54 12.33
N GLU A 159 -5.86 -6.72 11.81
CA GLU A 159 -7.30 -6.79 12.14
C GLU A 159 -8.07 -7.73 11.20
N MET A 160 -7.43 -8.27 10.16
CA MET A 160 -8.03 -9.32 9.31
C MET A 160 -8.10 -10.65 10.07
N THR A 161 -9.19 -11.37 9.86
CA THR A 161 -9.25 -12.79 10.19
C THR A 161 -8.29 -13.59 9.30
N GLU A 162 -7.99 -14.82 9.68
CA GLU A 162 -7.14 -15.71 8.87
C GLU A 162 -7.69 -15.91 7.46
N GLU A 163 -9.00 -16.15 7.34
CA GLU A 163 -9.64 -16.36 6.04
C GLU A 163 -9.64 -15.08 5.20
N GLU A 164 -9.93 -13.92 5.79
CA GLU A 164 -9.84 -12.63 5.09
C GLU A 164 -8.42 -12.39 4.56
N MET A 165 -7.39 -12.64 5.38
CA MET A 165 -5.99 -12.44 4.96
C MET A 165 -5.59 -13.42 3.86
N LYS A 166 -5.97 -14.70 3.99
CA LYS A 166 -5.72 -15.72 2.96
C LYS A 166 -6.32 -15.30 1.62
N GLN A 167 -7.59 -14.90 1.64
CA GLN A 167 -8.30 -14.49 0.45
C GLN A 167 -7.78 -13.16 -0.09
N PHE A 168 -7.35 -12.23 0.78
CA PHE A 168 -6.77 -10.94 0.39
C PHE A 168 -5.53 -11.08 -0.50
N TRP A 169 -4.60 -11.95 -0.11
CA TRP A 169 -3.41 -12.22 -0.91
C TRP A 169 -3.73 -13.01 -2.17
N LYS A 170 -4.65 -13.98 -2.09
CA LYS A 170 -5.09 -14.76 -3.25
C LYS A 170 -5.75 -13.88 -4.30
N ASP A 171 -6.68 -13.03 -3.91
CA ASP A 171 -7.39 -12.12 -4.82
C ASP A 171 -6.47 -11.06 -5.42
N THR A 172 -5.44 -10.65 -4.69
CA THR A 172 -4.37 -9.80 -5.24
C THR A 172 -3.66 -10.47 -6.41
N LYS A 173 -3.27 -11.75 -6.26
CA LYS A 173 -2.65 -12.51 -7.36
C LYS A 173 -3.62 -12.73 -8.51
N VAL A 174 -4.87 -13.11 -8.21
CA VAL A 174 -5.91 -13.29 -9.24
C VAL A 174 -6.13 -12.01 -10.03
N ALA A 175 -6.17 -10.84 -9.37
CA ALA A 175 -6.29 -9.55 -10.05
C ALA A 175 -5.12 -9.32 -11.03
N LEU A 176 -3.89 -9.59 -10.61
CA LEU A 176 -2.72 -9.46 -11.47
C LEU A 176 -2.75 -10.42 -12.66
N ASP A 177 -3.12 -11.68 -12.43
CA ASP A 177 -3.25 -12.71 -13.46
C ASP A 177 -4.37 -12.37 -14.46
N GLU A 178 -5.54 -11.92 -13.99
CA GLU A 178 -6.70 -11.52 -14.82
C GLU A 178 -6.45 -10.25 -15.63
N GLU A 179 -5.64 -9.33 -15.11
CA GLU A 179 -5.19 -8.16 -15.84
C GLU A 179 -3.96 -8.43 -16.70
N GLY A 180 -3.28 -9.57 -16.55
CA GLY A 180 -2.06 -9.88 -17.31
C GLY A 180 -0.93 -8.87 -17.06
N CYS A 181 -0.82 -8.38 -15.83
CA CYS A 181 0.20 -7.42 -15.42
C CYS A 181 1.17 -8.04 -14.42
N ASP A 182 2.45 -7.70 -14.55
CA ASP A 182 3.37 -7.87 -13.44
C ASP A 182 3.27 -6.66 -12.50
N TRP A 183 3.88 -6.79 -11.33
CA TRP A 183 3.90 -5.74 -10.32
C TRP A 183 5.34 -5.38 -9.97
N GLN A 184 5.59 -4.08 -9.81
CA GLN A 184 6.91 -3.57 -9.41
C GLN A 184 7.07 -3.59 -7.88
N SER A 185 6.03 -3.12 -7.18
CA SER A 185 5.98 -3.14 -5.72
C SER A 185 4.54 -3.10 -5.23
N MET A 186 4.28 -3.69 -4.07
CA MET A 186 3.02 -3.50 -3.35
C MET A 186 3.29 -2.74 -2.06
N THR A 187 2.38 -1.87 -1.65
CA THR A 187 2.55 -1.08 -0.43
C THR A 187 1.26 -1.02 0.38
N LEU A 188 1.36 -1.39 1.65
CA LEU A 188 0.35 -1.21 2.68
C LEU A 188 0.88 -0.17 3.67
N ASN A 189 0.08 0.84 3.97
CA ASN A 189 0.44 1.85 4.97
C ASN A 189 -0.30 1.55 6.27
N HIS A 190 0.40 1.64 7.40
CA HIS A 190 -0.15 1.41 8.73
C HIS A 190 0.01 2.66 9.61
N GLY A 191 -0.90 2.82 10.57
CA GLY A 191 -0.84 3.90 11.55
C GLY A 191 -0.82 5.29 10.90
N LYS A 192 0.12 6.15 11.33
CA LYS A 192 0.27 7.54 10.86
C LYS A 192 0.73 7.69 9.40
N TYR A 193 1.22 6.61 8.78
CA TYR A 193 1.63 6.63 7.37
C TYR A 193 0.46 6.47 6.40
N ARG A 194 -0.75 6.22 6.91
CA ARG A 194 -1.97 6.14 6.11
C ARG A 194 -2.47 7.53 5.72
N LYS A 195 -3.06 7.59 4.53
CA LYS A 195 -3.86 8.74 4.08
C LYS A 195 -5.36 8.53 4.25
N GLN A 196 -5.77 7.27 4.42
CA GLN A 196 -7.16 6.82 4.49
C GLN A 196 -7.28 5.89 5.70
N PHE A 197 -8.42 5.88 6.39
CA PHE A 197 -8.64 4.97 7.52
C PHE A 197 -8.68 3.52 7.06
N HIS A 198 -9.41 3.24 5.98
CA HIS A 198 -9.50 1.88 5.46
C HIS A 198 -8.16 1.42 4.90
N LEU A 199 -7.73 0.24 5.35
CA LEU A 199 -6.59 -0.48 4.83
C LEU A 199 -6.70 -0.62 3.31
N CYS A 200 -5.65 -0.18 2.61
CA CYS A 200 -5.55 -0.34 1.17
C CYS A 200 -4.14 -0.72 0.80
N MET A 201 -4.02 -1.75 -0.03
CA MET A 201 -2.77 -2.10 -0.70
C MET A 201 -2.72 -1.39 -2.05
N LYS A 202 -1.60 -0.72 -2.31
CA LYS A 202 -1.31 -0.10 -3.60
C LYS A 202 -0.36 -0.99 -4.37
N ILE A 203 -0.78 -1.47 -5.52
CA ILE A 203 0.06 -2.27 -6.42
C ILE A 203 0.57 -1.34 -7.52
N ASN A 204 1.87 -1.06 -7.54
CA ASN A 204 2.48 -0.26 -8.60
C ASN A 204 2.75 -1.16 -9.82
N ILE A 205 2.23 -0.74 -10.96
CA ILE A 205 2.36 -1.45 -12.24
C ILE A 205 3.19 -0.58 -13.19
N ASP A 206 4.07 -1.19 -13.97
CA ASP A 206 4.85 -0.47 -14.96
C ASP A 206 3.94 0.29 -15.95
N GLN A 207 4.38 1.48 -16.41
CA GLN A 207 3.57 2.33 -17.27
C GLN A 207 3.23 1.67 -18.61
N HIS A 208 4.16 0.89 -19.18
CA HIS A 208 3.93 0.17 -20.42
C HIS A 208 2.91 -0.95 -20.23
N GLN A 209 3.06 -1.76 -19.18
CA GLN A 209 2.09 -2.80 -18.83
C GLN A 209 0.71 -2.22 -18.52
N TRP A 210 0.65 -1.14 -17.75
CA TRP A 210 -0.60 -0.42 -17.47
C TRP A 210 -1.32 -0.02 -18.75
N ASN A 211 -0.60 0.56 -19.72
CA ASN A 211 -1.19 1.00 -20.98
C ASN A 211 -1.69 -0.18 -21.83
N GLN A 212 -0.91 -1.25 -21.92
CA GLN A 212 -1.24 -2.40 -22.77
C GLN A 212 -2.39 -3.24 -22.21
N CYS A 213 -2.38 -3.48 -20.91
CA CYS A 213 -3.24 -4.46 -20.28
C CYS A 213 -4.49 -3.83 -19.66
N ILE A 214 -4.31 -2.76 -18.87
CA ILE A 214 -5.39 -2.17 -18.08
C ILE A 214 -6.08 -1.05 -18.85
N LYS A 215 -5.31 -0.05 -19.32
CA LYS A 215 -5.87 1.14 -19.97
C LYS A 215 -6.67 0.80 -21.22
N LYS A 216 -6.15 -0.13 -22.03
CA LYS A 216 -6.83 -0.63 -23.23
C LYS A 216 -8.12 -1.38 -22.90
N LYS A 217 -8.10 -2.24 -21.88
CA LYS A 217 -9.27 -3.06 -21.47
C LYS A 217 -10.40 -2.24 -20.87
N TYR A 218 -10.07 -1.17 -20.14
CA TYR A 218 -11.02 -0.33 -19.42
C TYR A 218 -11.12 1.10 -19.98
N GLU A 219 -10.91 1.28 -21.29
CA GLU A 219 -10.82 2.60 -21.94
C GLU A 219 -12.02 3.49 -21.64
N GLU A 220 -13.24 2.97 -21.84
CA GLU A 220 -14.48 3.72 -21.61
C GLU A 220 -14.64 4.14 -20.14
N LYS A 221 -14.35 3.22 -19.22
CA LYS A 221 -14.45 3.44 -17.78
C LYS A 221 -13.43 4.48 -17.30
N ILE A 222 -12.20 4.39 -17.78
CA ILE A 222 -11.14 5.38 -17.50
C ILE A 222 -11.53 6.75 -18.05
N LYS A 223 -12.11 6.82 -19.26
CA LYS A 223 -12.60 8.08 -19.83
C LYS A 223 -13.69 8.70 -18.95
N GLN A 224 -14.66 7.93 -18.49
CA GLN A 224 -15.71 8.42 -17.57
C GLN A 224 -15.12 8.95 -16.25
N ILE A 225 -14.13 8.26 -15.68
CA ILE A 225 -13.43 8.74 -14.47
C ILE A 225 -12.70 10.05 -14.76
N GLN A 226 -11.97 10.16 -15.88
CA GLN A 226 -11.28 11.39 -16.27
C GLN A 226 -12.25 12.56 -16.48
N ASP A 227 -13.40 12.32 -17.10
CA ASP A 227 -14.41 13.36 -17.33
C ASP A 227 -15.01 13.85 -16.00
N LEU A 228 -15.31 12.94 -15.06
CA LEU A 228 -15.73 13.31 -13.71
C LEU A 228 -14.68 14.10 -12.93
N LEU A 229 -13.40 13.73 -13.06
CA LEU A 229 -12.30 14.46 -12.42
C LEU A 229 -12.09 15.87 -13.02
N LYS A 230 -12.45 16.08 -14.30
CA LYS A 230 -12.39 17.40 -14.95
C LYS A 230 -13.59 18.29 -14.60
N CYS A 231 -14.80 17.72 -14.53
CA CYS A 231 -16.03 18.47 -14.28
C CYS A 231 -16.16 18.95 -12.82
N ASN A 232 -15.46 18.30 -11.88
CA ASN A 232 -15.38 18.77 -10.51
C ASN A 232 -14.28 19.84 -10.38
N GLU A 233 -14.57 21.09 -10.77
CA GLU A 233 -13.70 22.27 -10.49
C GLU A 233 -13.51 22.53 -8.98
N HIS A 234 -14.26 21.82 -8.13
CA HIS A 234 -13.93 21.61 -6.72
C HIS A 234 -13.55 20.15 -6.54
N ASP A 235 -12.26 19.87 -6.69
CA ASP A 235 -11.69 18.54 -6.62
C ASP A 235 -12.14 17.85 -5.30
N PRO A 236 -13.02 16.82 -5.36
CA PRO A 236 -13.50 16.14 -4.15
C PRO A 236 -12.35 15.39 -3.46
N ILE A 237 -11.26 15.11 -4.17
CA ILE A 237 -10.04 14.57 -3.56
C ILE A 237 -9.32 15.68 -2.81
N GLU A 238 -9.30 16.92 -3.32
CA GLU A 238 -8.81 18.07 -2.56
C GLU A 238 -9.74 18.44 -1.40
N THR A 239 -11.07 18.47 -1.48
CA THR A 239 -11.90 18.80 -0.29
C THR A 239 -11.73 17.82 0.88
N HIS A 240 -11.37 16.57 0.63
CA HIS A 240 -10.95 15.61 1.67
C HIS A 240 -9.45 15.65 2.02
N SER A 241 -8.62 16.37 1.26
CA SER A 241 -7.17 16.52 1.47
C SER A 241 -6.73 17.94 1.89
N THR A 242 -7.58 18.96 1.71
CA THR A 242 -7.28 20.40 1.86
C THR A 242 -7.37 20.88 3.29
N ASP A 243 -7.97 20.10 4.20
CA ASP A 243 -7.84 20.34 5.65
C ASP A 243 -6.36 20.39 6.10
N ARG A 244 -5.45 19.74 5.37
CA ARG A 244 -4.00 19.85 5.61
C ARG A 244 -3.39 21.18 5.13
N LYS A 245 -3.93 21.82 4.09
CA LYS A 245 -3.41 23.10 3.59
C LYS A 245 -3.99 24.28 4.37
N LEU A 246 -5.26 24.21 4.76
CA LEU A 246 -5.93 25.27 5.53
C LEU A 246 -5.45 25.36 6.98
N ASN A 247 -5.25 24.23 7.68
CA ASN A 247 -4.76 24.26 9.06
C ASN A 247 -3.31 24.77 9.18
N LYS A 248 -2.46 24.50 8.18
CA LYS A 248 -1.08 25.02 8.17
C LYS A 248 -1.02 26.53 7.90
N TRP A 249 -2.00 27.09 7.18
CA TRP A 249 -2.10 28.53 6.93
C TRP A 249 -2.71 29.30 8.11
N SER A 250 -3.62 28.70 8.88
CA SER A 250 -4.16 29.30 10.10
C SER A 250 -3.15 29.30 11.26
N GLU A 251 -2.32 28.26 11.38
CA GLU A 251 -1.24 28.21 12.39
C GLU A 251 -0.14 29.24 12.08
N MET A 252 0.28 29.38 10.81
CA MET A 252 1.28 30.38 10.41
C MET A 252 0.78 31.84 10.49
N ARG A 253 -0.54 32.10 10.57
CA ARG A 253 -1.09 33.45 10.79
C ARG A 253 -1.18 33.83 12.26
N ASN A 254 -1.36 32.86 13.17
CA ASN A 254 -1.46 33.16 14.60
C ASN A 254 -0.12 33.47 15.26
N ASP A 255 1.00 33.01 14.69
CA ASP A 255 2.34 33.35 15.19
C ASP A 255 2.82 34.74 14.75
N LYS A 256 2.17 35.39 13.78
CA LYS A 256 2.50 36.78 13.36
C LYS A 256 1.70 37.86 14.08
N ILE A 257 0.68 37.52 14.86
CA ILE A 257 -0.21 38.51 15.51
C ILE A 257 0.15 38.72 17.00
N LYS A 258 0.98 37.86 17.62
CA LYS A 258 1.37 37.99 19.04
C LYS A 258 2.72 38.71 19.27
N GLY A 259 2.99 39.77 18.52
CA GLY A 259 4.27 40.49 18.64
C GLY A 259 4.23 41.95 18.22
N LYS A 260 3.27 42.73 18.73
CA LYS A 260 3.34 44.20 18.73
C LYS A 260 2.33 44.78 19.73
N THR A 261 2.62 44.63 21.02
CA THR A 261 2.12 45.56 22.04
C THR A 261 3.18 46.63 22.22
N CYS A 262 2.92 47.82 21.70
CA CYS A 262 3.66 49.02 22.04
C CYS A 262 3.44 49.33 23.52
N THR A 263 4.52 49.35 24.30
CA THR A 263 4.55 50.07 25.58
C THR A 263 4.95 51.51 25.32
N ASN A 264 4.22 52.42 25.98
CA ASN A 264 4.41 53.87 26.00
C ASN A 264 5.84 54.32 26.31
#